data_AF-A0A2V7GKV6-F1
#
_entry.id   AF-A0A2V7GKV6-F1
#
_cell.length_a   1.000
_cell.length_b   1.000
_cell.length_c   1.000
_cell.angle_alpha   90.00
_cell.angle_beta   90.00
_cell.angle_gamma   90.00
#
_symmetry.space_group_name_H-M   'P 1'
#
loop_
_entity.id
_entity.type
_entity.pdbx_description
1 polymer ?
#
loop_
_entity_poly.entity_id
_entity_poly.type
_entity_poly.pdbx_seq_one_letter_code
_entity_poly.pdbx_strand_id
1 'polypeptide(L)'
;MNHPHEDDLLRLAYGELAGTAAADAERHLRSCATCRERFLQLERTRVAAEWALARRPQRRLRWGAVALAAAAVLLVVVMFRARPEPSALSLTLPRYTAPGLAPIDSLLTRLEQEKPYAIP
;
A
#
# COMPACT_ATOMS: atom_id res chain seq x y z
N MET A 1 7.23 -50.71 22.32
CA MET A 1 8.43 -50.00 21.82
C MET A 1 8.10 -48.51 21.84
N ASN A 2 8.96 -47.70 22.47
CA ASN A 2 8.73 -46.26 22.60
C ASN A 2 9.20 -45.57 21.31
N HIS A 3 8.29 -44.95 20.57
CA HIS A 3 8.64 -44.19 19.36
C HIS A 3 9.00 -42.75 19.77
N PRO A 4 10.04 -42.14 19.17
CA PRO A 4 10.35 -40.74 19.40
C PRO A 4 9.15 -39.87 19.03
N HIS A 5 8.94 -38.80 19.78
CA HIS A 5 7.84 -37.88 19.51
C HIS A 5 8.09 -37.15 18.19
N GLU A 6 7.02 -36.71 17.53
CA GLU A 6 7.10 -36.05 16.23
C GLU A 6 7.89 -34.74 16.30
N ASP A 7 7.78 -34.03 17.43
CA ASP A 7 8.55 -32.82 17.72
C ASP A 7 10.07 -33.07 17.74
N ASP A 8 10.52 -34.23 18.23
CA ASP A 8 11.93 -34.58 18.24
C ASP A 8 12.44 -34.92 16.83
N LEU A 9 11.60 -35.53 16.00
CA LEU A 9 11.90 -35.78 14.58
C LEU A 9 11.97 -34.47 13.79
N LEU A 10 11.10 -33.51 14.09
CA LEU A 10 11.12 -32.16 13.51
C LEU A 10 12.40 -31.42 13.92
N ARG A 11 12.73 -31.39 15.21
CA ARG A 11 13.97 -30.77 15.70
C ARG A 11 15.21 -31.45 15.12
N LEU A 12 15.21 -32.77 14.97
CA LEU A 12 16.29 -33.49 14.28
C LEU A 12 16.41 -33.04 12.82
N ALA A 13 15.28 -32.93 12.10
CA ALA A 13 15.28 -32.45 10.73
C ALA A 13 15.90 -31.04 10.68
N TYR A 14 15.41 -30.08 11.47
CA TYR A 14 15.94 -28.72 11.50
C TYR A 14 17.36 -28.56 12.09
N GLY A 15 17.98 -29.64 12.58
CA GLY A 15 19.30 -29.59 13.20
C GLY A 15 19.31 -28.94 14.58
N GLU A 16 18.15 -28.83 15.22
CA GLU A 16 17.96 -28.25 16.55
C GLU A 16 18.16 -29.28 17.67
N LEU A 17 18.16 -30.58 17.33
CA LEU A 17 18.49 -31.65 18.27
C LEU A 17 20.02 -31.79 18.36
N ALA A 18 20.59 -31.56 19.55
CA ALA A 18 22.03 -31.63 19.78
C ALA A 18 22.42 -32.81 20.68
N GLY A 19 23.68 -33.25 20.54
CA GLY A 19 24.30 -34.20 21.45
C GLY A 19 23.72 -35.61 21.36
N THR A 20 23.52 -36.24 22.52
CA THR A 20 23.12 -37.64 22.64
C THR A 20 21.72 -37.92 22.09
N ALA A 21 20.80 -36.96 22.23
CA ALA A 21 19.43 -37.08 21.73
C ALA A 21 19.38 -37.24 20.19
N ALA A 22 20.24 -36.52 19.46
CA ALA A 22 20.34 -36.66 18.01
C ALA A 22 20.84 -38.05 17.61
N ALA A 23 21.91 -38.53 18.25
CA ALA A 23 22.48 -39.84 17.97
C ALA A 23 21.50 -40.99 18.29
N ASP A 24 20.71 -40.85 19.35
CA ASP A 24 19.69 -41.82 19.74
C ASP A 24 18.50 -41.83 18.77
N ALA A 25 18.05 -40.66 18.32
CA ALA A 25 17.01 -40.52 17.31
C ALA A 25 17.46 -41.10 15.95
N GLU A 26 18.70 -40.83 15.51
CA GLU A 26 19.28 -41.41 14.30
C GLU A 26 19.43 -42.94 14.39
N ARG A 27 19.79 -43.46 15.58
CA ARG A 27 19.83 -44.90 15.82
C ARG A 27 18.43 -45.52 15.71
N HIS A 28 17.41 -44.84 16.22
CA HIS A 28 16.01 -45.27 16.10
C HIS A 28 15.52 -45.24 14.64
N LEU A 29 15.89 -44.23 13.86
CA LEU A 29 15.55 -44.14 12.44
C LEU A 29 16.15 -45.26 11.60
N ARG A 30 17.30 -45.81 12.02
CA ARG A 30 17.91 -46.98 11.37
C ARG A 30 17.19 -48.29 11.69
N SER A 31 16.56 -48.41 12.85
CA SER A 31 15.88 -49.64 13.28
C SER A 31 14.36 -49.62 13.02
N CYS A 32 13.74 -48.46 12.87
CA CYS A 32 12.29 -48.33 12.69
C CYS A 32 11.92 -47.75 11.31
N ALA A 33 11.37 -48.59 10.44
CA ALA A 33 10.90 -48.18 9.11
C ALA A 33 9.80 -47.10 9.16
N THR A 34 8.87 -47.20 10.11
CA THR A 34 7.77 -46.23 10.26
C THR A 34 8.28 -44.83 10.61
N CYS A 35 9.22 -44.72 11.56
CA CYS A 35 9.82 -43.43 11.90
C CYS A 35 10.65 -42.87 10.75
N ARG A 36 11.34 -43.73 9.99
CA ARG A 36 12.08 -43.34 8.79
C ARG A 36 11.18 -42.75 7.72
N GLU A 37 10.03 -43.38 7.45
CA GLU A 37 9.09 -42.90 6.44
C GLU A 37 8.49 -41.53 6.83
N ARG A 38 8.11 -41.36 8.10
CA ARG A 38 7.65 -40.07 8.64
C ARG A 38 8.73 -39.01 8.53
N PHE A 39 9.97 -39.33 8.89
CA PHE A 39 11.10 -38.39 8.75
C PHE A 39 11.33 -37.96 7.29
N LEU A 40 11.26 -38.90 6.34
CA LEU A 40 11.37 -38.58 4.91
C LEU A 40 10.20 -37.73 4.38
N GLN A 41 9.02 -37.85 4.98
CA GLN A 41 7.89 -36.98 4.66
C GLN A 41 8.11 -35.56 5.17
N LEU A 42 8.60 -35.41 6.41
CA LEU A 42 8.97 -34.12 7.00
C LEU A 42 10.10 -33.44 6.22
N GLU A 43 11.11 -34.18 5.78
CA GLU A 43 12.22 -33.61 5.03
C GLU A 43 11.77 -33.11 3.65
N ARG A 44 10.84 -33.83 2.99
CA ARG A 44 10.23 -33.38 1.73
C ARG A 44 9.42 -32.10 1.91
N THR A 45 8.62 -31.98 2.97
CA THR A 45 7.83 -30.78 3.23
C THR A 45 8.73 -29.59 3.57
N ARG A 46 9.82 -29.81 4.32
CA ARG A 46 10.83 -28.80 4.62
C ARG A 46 11.48 -28.25 3.35
N VAL A 47 12.01 -29.12 2.49
CA VAL A 47 12.66 -28.70 1.23
C VAL A 47 11.67 -27.93 0.34
N ALA A 48 10.42 -28.37 0.27
CA ALA A 48 9.37 -27.65 -0.46
C ALA A 48 9.09 -26.26 0.14
N ALA A 49 9.05 -26.15 1.47
CA ALA A 49 8.83 -24.89 2.18
C ALA A 49 10.01 -23.91 1.97
N GLU A 50 11.25 -24.38 2.12
CA GLU A 50 12.46 -23.59 1.87
C GLU A 50 12.48 -23.07 0.43
N TRP A 51 12.16 -23.91 -0.54
CA TRP A 51 12.07 -23.51 -1.94
C TRP A 51 10.94 -22.50 -2.21
N ALA A 52 9.78 -22.68 -1.59
CA ALA A 52 8.66 -21.75 -1.70
C ALA A 52 8.98 -20.38 -1.09
N LEU A 53 9.69 -20.36 0.05
CA LEU A 53 10.16 -19.14 0.69
C LEU A 53 11.22 -18.44 -0.15
N ALA A 54 12.20 -19.16 -0.70
CA ALA A 54 13.24 -18.61 -1.55
C ALA A 54 12.69 -17.92 -2.82
N ARG A 55 11.57 -18.40 -3.38
CA ARG A 55 10.95 -17.82 -4.58
C ARG A 55 10.01 -16.64 -4.31
N ARG A 56 9.50 -16.48 -3.09
CA ARG A 56 8.54 -15.40 -2.74
C ARG A 56 9.09 -13.97 -2.81
N PRO A 57 10.32 -13.65 -2.36
CA PRO A 57 10.75 -12.25 -2.25
C PRO A 57 10.86 -11.57 -3.63
N GLN A 58 11.40 -12.27 -4.64
CA GLN A 58 11.65 -11.68 -5.95
C GLN A 58 10.37 -11.27 -6.69
N ARG A 59 9.31 -12.10 -6.62
CA ARG A 59 8.05 -11.77 -7.30
C ARG A 59 7.38 -10.56 -6.63
N ARG A 60 7.31 -10.52 -5.30
CA ARG A 60 6.71 -9.40 -4.56
C ARG A 60 7.50 -8.10 -4.75
N LEU A 61 8.84 -8.15 -4.76
CA LEU A 61 9.66 -6.98 -5.04
C LEU A 61 9.42 -6.42 -6.45
N ARG A 62 9.32 -7.29 -7.47
CA ARG A 62 9.06 -6.84 -8.84
C ARG A 62 7.71 -6.15 -8.99
N TRP A 63 6.66 -6.69 -8.35
CA TRP A 63 5.35 -6.03 -8.34
C TRP A 63 5.36 -4.74 -7.52
N GLY A 64 6.09 -4.69 -6.40
CA GLY A 64 6.30 -3.47 -5.63
C GLY A 64 6.99 -2.38 -6.45
N ALA A 65 8.06 -2.74 -7.18
CA ALA A 65 8.79 -1.82 -8.05
C ALA A 65 7.93 -1.32 -9.22
N VAL A 66 7.13 -2.20 -9.84
CA VAL A 66 6.19 -1.80 -10.91
C VAL A 66 5.12 -0.85 -10.37
N ALA A 67 4.55 -1.13 -9.20
CA ALA A 67 3.57 -0.24 -8.57
C ALA A 67 4.17 1.13 -8.23
N LEU A 68 5.40 1.16 -7.71
CA LEU A 68 6.14 2.40 -7.44
C LEU A 68 6.42 3.20 -8.71
N ALA A 69 6.86 2.54 -9.77
CA ALA A 69 7.09 3.18 -11.07
C ALA A 69 5.79 3.78 -11.64
N ALA A 70 4.67 3.04 -11.56
CA ALA A 70 3.37 3.54 -12.00
C ALA A 70 2.91 4.76 -11.17
N ALA A 71 3.10 4.72 -9.85
CA ALA A 71 2.79 5.84 -8.98
C ALA A 71 3.65 7.09 -9.29
N ALA A 72 4.93 6.90 -9.56
CA ALA A 72 5.83 7.99 -9.97
C ALA A 72 5.41 8.62 -11.31
N VAL A 73 5.05 7.80 -12.30
CA VAL A 73 4.53 8.29 -13.60
C VAL A 73 3.23 9.07 -13.40
N LEU A 74 2.31 8.57 -12.59
CA LEU A 74 1.06 9.29 -12.27
C LEU A 74 1.35 10.64 -11.59
N LEU A 75 2.28 10.69 -10.65
CA LEU A 75 2.72 11.94 -10.00
C LEU A 75 3.28 12.95 -11.00
N VAL A 76 4.14 12.50 -11.92
CA VAL A 76 4.68 13.35 -12.99
C VAL A 76 3.57 13.86 -13.91
N VAL A 77 2.65 12.99 -14.33
CA VAL A 77 1.52 13.38 -15.18
C VAL A 77 0.63 14.41 -14.47
N VAL A 78 0.32 14.21 -13.19
CA VAL A 78 -0.47 15.18 -12.40
C VAL A 78 0.25 16.51 -12.29
N MET A 79 1.56 16.52 -12.01
CA MET A 79 2.35 17.75 -11.92
C MET A 79 2.45 18.49 -13.26
N PHE A 80 2.58 17.77 -14.38
CA PHE A 80 2.64 18.37 -15.72
C PHE A 80 1.28 18.80 -16.25
N ARG A 81 0.18 18.11 -15.90
CA ARG A 81 -1.19 18.57 -16.19
C ARG A 81 -1.61 19.72 -15.30
N ALA A 82 -1.14 19.76 -14.06
CA ALA A 82 -1.31 20.88 -13.13
C ALA A 82 -0.22 21.95 -13.36
N ARG A 83 0.04 22.32 -14.61
CA ARG A 83 0.37 23.71 -14.88
C ARG A 83 -0.95 24.47 -14.88
N PRO A 84 -1.39 25.06 -13.75
CA PRO A 84 -2.24 26.21 -13.90
C PRO A 84 -1.43 27.16 -14.76
N GLU A 85 -1.96 27.54 -15.92
CA GLU A 85 -1.63 28.85 -16.47
C GLU A 85 -1.56 29.79 -15.27
N PRO A 86 -0.43 30.49 -15.02
CA PRO A 86 -0.49 31.59 -14.09
C PRO A 86 -1.51 32.53 -14.71
N SER A 87 -2.77 32.41 -14.26
CA SER A 87 -3.77 33.43 -14.44
C SER A 87 -3.16 34.63 -13.76
N ALA A 88 -2.39 35.39 -14.55
CA ALA A 88 -2.16 36.77 -14.31
C ALA A 88 -3.57 37.30 -14.06
N LEU A 89 -3.86 37.58 -12.80
CA LEU A 89 -4.92 38.48 -12.39
C LEU A 89 -4.55 39.86 -12.95
N SER A 90 -4.51 39.96 -14.27
CA SER A 90 -4.52 41.22 -15.00
C SER A 90 -5.91 41.78 -14.76
N LEU A 91 -5.95 42.85 -13.96
CA LEU A 91 -7.06 43.75 -13.84
C LEU A 91 -7.66 44.05 -15.22
N THR A 92 -8.76 43.38 -15.55
CA THR A 92 -9.68 43.84 -16.58
C THR A 92 -11.05 43.86 -15.95
N LEU A 93 -11.36 44.97 -15.27
CA LEU A 93 -12.73 45.33 -14.98
C LEU A 93 -13.49 45.32 -16.32
N PRO A 94 -14.55 44.50 -16.47
CA PRO A 94 -15.38 44.57 -17.65
C PRO A 94 -16.06 45.93 -17.66
N ARG A 95 -15.74 46.73 -18.67
CA ARG A 95 -16.45 47.97 -18.97
C ARG A 95 -17.85 47.58 -19.45
N TYR A 96 -18.79 47.42 -18.52
CA TYR A 96 -20.20 47.25 -18.83
C TYR A 96 -20.71 48.52 -19.54
N THR A 97 -20.65 48.52 -20.86
CA THR A 97 -21.39 49.45 -21.71
C THR A 97 -22.59 48.67 -22.27
N ALA A 98 -23.53 48.35 -21.38
CA ALA A 98 -24.84 47.85 -21.78
C ALA A 98 -25.72 49.06 -22.09
N PRO A 99 -26.20 49.25 -23.34
CA PRO A 99 -27.13 50.31 -23.67
C PRO A 99 -28.50 49.92 -23.11
N GLY A 100 -28.82 50.35 -21.89
CA GLY A 100 -30.12 50.07 -21.27
C GLY A 100 -30.19 50.04 -19.75
N LEU A 101 -29.07 50.15 -19.04
CA LEU A 101 -29.09 50.31 -17.58
C LEU A 101 -29.03 51.80 -17.24
N ALA A 102 -30.10 52.33 -16.65
CA ALA A 102 -30.10 53.68 -16.09
C ALA A 102 -28.92 53.84 -15.13
N PRO A 103 -28.19 54.98 -15.19
CA PRO A 103 -27.01 55.19 -14.35
C PRO A 103 -27.41 55.06 -12.88
N ILE A 104 -26.64 54.26 -12.13
CA ILE A 104 -26.87 53.98 -10.70
C ILE A 104 -27.03 55.27 -9.88
N ASP A 105 -26.42 56.37 -10.31
CA ASP A 105 -26.58 57.71 -9.73
C ASP A 105 -28.04 58.22 -9.75
N SER A 106 -28.83 57.87 -10.77
CA SER A 106 -30.25 58.21 -10.86
C SER A 106 -31.13 57.38 -9.91
N LEU A 107 -30.70 56.15 -9.60
CA LEU A 107 -31.37 55.29 -8.61
C LEU A 107 -31.02 55.70 -7.18
N LEU A 108 -29.77 56.10 -6.93
CA LEU A 108 -29.32 56.64 -5.64
C LEU A 108 -30.03 57.97 -5.32
N THR A 109 -30.09 58.90 -6.28
CA THR A 109 -30.81 60.17 -6.08
C THR A 109 -32.30 59.99 -5.86
N ARG A 110 -32.93 59.00 -6.52
CA ARG A 110 -34.34 58.65 -6.27
C ARG A 110 -34.57 58.10 -4.86
N LEU A 111 -33.70 57.20 -4.39
CA LEU A 111 -33.79 56.63 -3.03
C LEU A 111 -33.53 57.68 -1.94
N GLU A 112 -32.70 58.67 -2.22
CA GLU A 112 -32.43 59.79 -1.31
C GLU A 112 -33.61 60.75 -1.22
N GLN A 113 -34.33 60.96 -2.33
CA GLN A 113 -35.60 61.72 -2.35
C GLN A 113 -36.78 60.95 -1.75
N GLU A 114 -36.80 59.62 -1.85
CA GLU A 114 -37.84 58.73 -1.28
C GLU A 114 -37.68 58.48 0.23
N LYS A 115 -36.91 59.30 0.96
CA LYS A 115 -36.78 59.23 2.43
C LYS A 115 -37.60 60.31 3.17
N PRO A 116 -38.96 60.32 3.13
CA PRO A 116 -39.76 61.29 3.87
C PRO A 116 -40.01 60.94 5.35
N TYR A 117 -39.42 59.88 5.89
CA TYR A 117 -39.58 59.53 7.31
C TYR A 117 -38.23 59.25 7.98
N ALA A 118 -37.51 60.32 8.30
CA ALA A 118 -36.76 60.34 9.55
C ALA A 118 -37.79 60.19 10.68
N ILE A 119 -37.85 59.00 11.28
CA ILE A 119 -38.62 58.71 12.49
C ILE A 119 -37.96 59.55 13.62
N PRO A 120 -38.74 60.24 14.47
CA PRO A 120 -38.24 61.22 15.44
C PRO A 120 -37.22 60.69 16.43
#